data_AF-A0A6J1IE72-F1
#
_entry.id   AF-A0A6J1IE72-F1
#
_cell.length_a   1.000
_cell.length_b   1.000
_cell.length_c   1.000
_cell.angle_alpha   90.00
_cell.angle_beta   90.00
_cell.angle_gamma   90.00
#
_symmetry.space_group_name_H-M   'P 1'
#
loop_
_entity.id
_entity.type
_entity.pdbx_description
1 polymer ?
#
loop_
_entity_poly.entity_id
_entity_poly.type
_entity_poly.pdbx_seq_one_letter_code
_entity_poly.pdbx_strand_id
1 'polypeptide(L)'
;MATLAFFLSLILLPHFSLSTSSCNGPCQTLDDCDGLLICIDGVCNDDPDIGTNQCSTGGSSPSPTSDCQPTGTLDCNGQSFPQYECSPPVTSSTDATLTNNDFSEGGDGGAPSQCDESFHDNSELIVALSTGWYNGGSRCGKMIKITASNGRSVVAKVVDQCDSVNGCDAEHAGLPPCENNIVDGSDAVWSALELDKDVGKVAVTWSDA
;
A
#
# COMPACT_ATOMS: atom_id res chain seq x y z
N MET A 1 -10.67 -69.51 -36.02
CA MET A 1 -11.00 -68.63 -34.89
C MET A 1 -9.87 -67.63 -34.74
N ALA A 2 -10.05 -66.41 -35.27
CA ALA A 2 -9.08 -65.33 -35.16
C ALA A 2 -9.81 -64.16 -34.49
N THR A 3 -9.48 -63.89 -33.24
CA THR A 3 -10.02 -62.79 -32.45
C THR A 3 -9.21 -61.53 -32.72
N LEU A 4 -9.86 -60.54 -33.35
CA LEU A 4 -9.31 -59.23 -33.65
C LEU A 4 -9.34 -58.38 -32.37
N ALA A 5 -8.17 -58.11 -31.76
CA ALA A 5 -8.08 -57.21 -30.62
C ALA A 5 -8.09 -55.76 -31.10
N PHE A 6 -9.17 -55.03 -30.81
CA PHE A 6 -9.30 -53.60 -31.07
C PHE A 6 -8.60 -52.84 -29.92
N PHE A 7 -7.43 -52.25 -30.18
CA PHE A 7 -6.80 -51.33 -29.25
C PHE A 7 -7.51 -49.97 -29.35
N LEU A 8 -8.31 -49.64 -28.33
CA LEU A 8 -8.92 -48.32 -28.19
C LEU A 8 -7.88 -47.37 -27.58
N SER A 9 -7.24 -46.55 -28.41
CA SER A 9 -6.31 -45.50 -27.98
C SER A 9 -7.10 -44.40 -27.27
N LEU A 10 -7.06 -44.36 -25.93
CA LEU A 10 -7.56 -43.22 -25.15
C LEU A 10 -6.62 -42.03 -25.38
N ILE A 11 -7.04 -41.10 -26.24
CA ILE A 11 -6.41 -39.80 -26.40
C ILE A 11 -6.75 -38.98 -25.15
N LEU A 12 -5.79 -38.84 -24.23
CA LEU A 12 -5.86 -37.89 -23.14
C LEU A 12 -5.69 -36.48 -23.73
N LEU A 13 -6.81 -35.81 -24.02
CA LEU A 13 -6.80 -34.36 -24.25
C LEU A 13 -6.48 -33.67 -22.92
N PRO A 14 -5.59 -32.65 -22.90
CA PRO A 14 -5.41 -31.83 -21.71
C PRO A 14 -6.75 -31.16 -21.46
N HIS A 15 -7.35 -31.45 -20.31
CA HIS A 15 -8.53 -30.72 -19.88
C HIS A 15 -8.03 -29.33 -19.52
N PHE A 16 -8.16 -28.37 -20.44
CA PHE A 16 -8.07 -26.96 -20.09
C PHE A 16 -9.21 -26.70 -19.11
N SER A 17 -8.90 -26.70 -17.82
CA SER A 17 -9.74 -26.09 -16.82
C SER A 17 -9.72 -24.58 -17.10
N LEU A 18 -10.62 -24.13 -17.98
CA LEU A 18 -10.97 -22.71 -18.03
C LEU A 18 -11.71 -22.45 -16.71
N SER A 19 -10.96 -22.03 -15.70
CA SER A 19 -11.54 -21.48 -14.48
C SER A 19 -12.12 -20.14 -14.86
N THR A 20 -13.37 -20.12 -15.25
CA THR A 20 -14.10 -18.89 -15.50
C THR A 20 -14.44 -18.24 -14.16
N SER A 21 -14.18 -16.94 -14.09
CA SER A 21 -14.38 -16.09 -12.92
C SER A 21 -15.79 -15.51 -12.95
N SER A 22 -16.49 -15.63 -11.83
CA SER A 22 -17.79 -14.97 -11.63
C SER A 22 -17.61 -13.46 -11.36
N CYS A 23 -18.70 -12.74 -11.08
CA CYS A 23 -18.67 -11.29 -10.80
C CYS A 23 -17.60 -10.86 -9.80
N ASN A 24 -16.90 -9.77 -10.13
CA ASN A 24 -15.75 -9.24 -9.37
C ASN A 24 -14.53 -10.17 -9.27
N GLY A 25 -14.54 -11.30 -9.99
CA GLY A 25 -13.39 -12.20 -10.08
C GLY A 25 -12.31 -11.66 -11.03
N PRO A 26 -11.06 -12.15 -10.91
CA PRO A 26 -9.96 -11.71 -11.75
C PRO A 26 -10.08 -12.26 -13.17
N CYS A 27 -9.64 -11.49 -14.16
CA CYS A 27 -9.58 -11.89 -15.55
C CYS A 27 -8.43 -11.21 -16.29
N GLN A 28 -7.98 -11.80 -17.39
CA GLN A 28 -7.02 -11.21 -18.32
C GLN A 28 -7.58 -11.09 -19.74
N THR A 29 -8.52 -11.97 -20.08
CA THR A 29 -9.15 -12.07 -21.39
C THR A 29 -10.66 -12.18 -21.24
N LEU A 30 -11.40 -11.99 -22.34
CA LEU A 30 -12.86 -12.10 -22.35
C LEU A 30 -13.37 -13.50 -21.99
N ASP A 31 -12.58 -14.55 -22.29
CA ASP A 31 -12.95 -15.95 -22.01
C ASP A 31 -12.73 -16.36 -20.54
N ASP A 32 -12.12 -15.48 -19.73
CA ASP A 32 -11.86 -15.74 -18.32
C ASP A 32 -13.09 -15.48 -17.45
N CYS A 33 -14.19 -14.97 -17.99
CA CYS A 33 -15.39 -14.61 -17.22
C CYS A 33 -16.56 -15.56 -17.48
N ASP A 34 -17.35 -15.82 -16.43
CA ASP A 34 -18.54 -16.70 -16.51
C ASP A 34 -19.67 -16.06 -17.32
N GLY A 35 -20.25 -16.82 -18.25
CA GLY A 35 -21.53 -16.48 -18.88
C GLY A 35 -21.44 -15.30 -19.85
N LEU A 36 -22.15 -14.21 -19.55
CA LEU A 36 -22.24 -13.00 -20.37
C LEU A 36 -21.39 -11.84 -19.82
N LEU A 37 -20.51 -12.12 -18.86
CA LEU A 37 -19.63 -11.14 -18.25
C LEU A 37 -18.44 -10.83 -19.16
N ILE A 38 -17.92 -9.61 -19.06
CA ILE A 38 -16.72 -9.16 -19.77
C ILE A 38 -15.62 -8.77 -18.79
N CYS A 39 -14.38 -8.86 -19.25
CA CYS A 39 -13.22 -8.43 -18.46
C CYS A 39 -12.97 -6.92 -18.65
N ILE A 40 -13.19 -6.13 -17.61
CA ILE A 40 -12.94 -4.68 -17.58
C ILE A 40 -11.90 -4.40 -16.52
N ASP A 41 -10.77 -3.80 -16.91
CA ASP A 41 -9.67 -3.44 -16.01
C ASP A 41 -9.17 -4.62 -15.14
N GLY A 42 -9.20 -5.84 -15.70
CA GLY A 42 -8.77 -7.06 -15.02
C GLY A 42 -9.80 -7.71 -14.11
N VAL A 43 -11.07 -7.25 -14.17
CA VAL A 43 -12.18 -7.73 -13.33
C VAL A 43 -13.41 -8.09 -14.17
N CYS A 44 -14.03 -9.23 -13.88
CA CYS A 44 -15.27 -9.66 -14.56
C CYS A 44 -16.49 -8.83 -14.12
N ASN A 45 -17.12 -8.14 -15.08
CA ASN A 45 -18.26 -7.24 -14.85
C ASN A 45 -19.34 -7.37 -15.93
N ASP A 46 -20.50 -6.77 -15.68
CA ASP A 46 -21.61 -6.69 -16.64
C ASP A 46 -21.18 -5.92 -17.92
N ASP A 47 -21.67 -6.36 -19.09
CA ASP A 47 -21.42 -5.69 -20.36
C ASP A 47 -22.31 -4.42 -20.47
N PRO A 48 -21.73 -3.21 -20.50
CA PRO A 48 -22.49 -1.96 -20.51
C PRO A 48 -23.24 -1.72 -21.84
N ASP A 49 -22.85 -2.37 -22.94
CA ASP A 49 -23.47 -2.21 -24.25
C ASP A 49 -24.70 -3.12 -24.44
N ILE A 50 -24.70 -4.27 -23.77
CA ILE A 50 -25.79 -5.26 -23.83
C ILE A 50 -26.74 -5.12 -22.63
N GLY A 51 -26.32 -4.43 -21.57
CA GLY A 51 -27.16 -4.12 -20.41
C GLY A 51 -27.48 -5.33 -19.55
N THR A 52 -26.51 -6.23 -19.39
CA THR A 52 -26.64 -7.34 -18.44
C THR A 52 -26.66 -6.80 -17.00
N ASN A 53 -27.38 -7.47 -16.10
CA ASN A 53 -27.52 -7.07 -14.70
C ASN A 53 -27.17 -8.21 -13.73
N GLN A 54 -26.26 -9.08 -14.17
CA GLN A 54 -25.87 -10.30 -13.47
C GLN A 54 -25.02 -9.99 -12.24
N CYS A 55 -24.13 -8.99 -12.32
CA CYS A 55 -23.38 -8.50 -11.16
C CYS A 55 -24.15 -7.46 -10.34
N SER A 56 -25.25 -6.95 -10.90
CA SER A 56 -26.10 -5.92 -10.29
C SER A 56 -27.22 -6.46 -9.38
N THR A 57 -27.54 -7.76 -9.42
CA THR A 57 -28.71 -8.34 -8.69
C THR A 57 -28.39 -9.46 -7.70
N GLY A 58 -27.17 -10.00 -7.68
CA GLY A 58 -26.66 -10.87 -6.63
C GLY A 58 -25.90 -10.02 -5.62
N GLY A 59 -26.37 -10.03 -4.36
CA GLY A 59 -25.92 -9.19 -3.24
C GLY A 59 -24.58 -8.53 -3.44
N SER A 60 -24.56 -7.19 -3.37
CA SER A 60 -23.38 -6.35 -3.37
C SER A 60 -22.29 -7.02 -2.53
N SER A 61 -21.44 -7.81 -3.19
CA SER A 61 -20.08 -7.99 -2.72
C SER A 61 -19.60 -6.56 -2.63
N PRO A 62 -19.08 -6.12 -1.48
CA PRO A 62 -18.59 -4.77 -1.37
C PRO A 62 -17.68 -4.58 -2.57
N SER A 63 -17.92 -3.53 -3.37
CA SER A 63 -16.84 -2.98 -4.17
C SER A 63 -15.60 -2.99 -3.27
N PRO A 64 -14.39 -3.29 -3.75
CA PRO A 64 -13.20 -3.06 -2.97
C PRO A 64 -13.08 -1.54 -2.83
N THR A 65 -13.88 -0.95 -1.94
CA THR A 65 -13.61 0.34 -1.36
C THR A 65 -12.29 0.14 -0.67
N SER A 66 -11.29 0.73 -1.32
CA SER A 66 -9.96 1.16 -0.88
C SER A 66 -9.85 1.75 0.52
N ASP A 67 -10.78 1.48 1.40
CA ASP A 67 -10.94 2.18 2.65
C ASP A 67 -10.12 1.44 3.69
N CYS A 68 -8.81 1.69 3.67
CA CYS A 68 -7.93 1.36 4.78
C CYS A 68 -8.54 1.93 6.07
N GLN A 69 -9.09 1.04 6.90
CA GLN A 69 -9.77 1.39 8.14
C GLN A 69 -8.86 1.21 9.35
N PRO A 70 -9.13 1.93 10.45
CA PRO A 70 -8.46 1.65 11.72
C PRO A 70 -8.72 0.21 12.15
N THR A 71 -7.67 -0.48 12.60
CA THR A 71 -7.77 -1.82 13.20
C THR A 71 -8.17 -1.76 14.67
N GLY A 72 -7.98 -0.62 15.31
CA GLY A 72 -8.29 -0.39 16.71
C GLY A 72 -8.01 1.04 17.14
N THR A 73 -7.94 1.24 18.45
CA THR A 73 -7.46 2.48 19.04
C THR A 73 -6.51 2.21 20.21
N LEU A 74 -5.53 3.10 20.37
CA LEU A 74 -4.60 3.12 21.49
C LEU A 74 -4.96 4.26 22.43
N ASP A 75 -5.10 3.99 23.73
CA ASP A 75 -5.28 5.03 24.74
C ASP A 75 -3.91 5.51 25.24
N CYS A 76 -3.69 6.81 25.11
CA CYS A 76 -2.48 7.49 25.51
C CYS A 76 -2.84 8.63 26.45
N ASN A 77 -2.59 8.43 27.75
CA ASN A 77 -2.89 9.42 28.79
C ASN A 77 -4.35 9.91 28.75
N GLY A 78 -5.31 9.04 28.43
CA GLY A 78 -6.74 9.36 28.35
C GLY A 78 -7.19 9.98 27.03
N GLN A 79 -6.31 10.03 26.01
CA GLN A 79 -6.67 10.35 24.62
C GLN A 79 -6.57 9.11 23.75
N SER A 80 -7.61 8.86 22.95
CA SER A 80 -7.66 7.70 22.05
C SER A 80 -7.14 8.07 20.65
N PHE A 81 -6.19 7.28 20.15
CA PHE A 81 -5.57 7.42 18.83
C PHE A 81 -5.89 6.20 17.95
N PRO A 82 -6.23 6.37 16.67
CA PRO A 82 -6.49 5.24 15.78
C PRO A 82 -5.22 4.43 15.49
N GLN A 83 -5.36 3.11 15.41
CA GLN A 83 -4.30 2.20 14.97
C GLN A 83 -4.58 1.72 13.56
N TYR A 84 -3.54 1.58 12.74
CA TYR A 84 -3.64 1.14 11.35
C TYR A 84 -2.53 0.15 10.99
N GLU A 85 -2.92 -0.99 10.43
CA GLU A 85 -2.01 -1.94 9.78
C GLU A 85 -1.90 -1.71 8.26
N CYS A 86 -2.70 -0.80 7.73
CA CYS A 86 -2.78 -0.47 6.31
C CYS A 86 -2.48 1.02 6.08
N SER A 87 -2.33 1.39 4.83
CA SER A 87 -2.22 2.77 4.34
C SER A 87 -3.07 2.93 3.08
N PRO A 88 -3.38 4.18 2.65
CA PRO A 88 -4.06 4.40 1.38
C PRO A 88 -3.32 3.76 0.19
N PRO A 89 -4.01 3.43 -0.92
CA PRO A 89 -3.38 2.81 -2.08
C PRO A 89 -2.21 3.64 -2.64
N VAL A 90 -1.08 2.98 -2.91
CA VAL A 90 0.05 3.61 -3.59
C VAL A 90 -0.27 3.77 -5.08
N THR A 91 -0.06 4.98 -5.60
CA THR A 91 -0.26 5.34 -7.02
C THR A 91 1.00 5.99 -7.60
N SER A 92 0.93 6.46 -8.84
CA SER A 92 2.01 7.28 -9.43
C SER A 92 2.15 8.68 -8.83
N SER A 93 1.19 9.10 -7.99
CA SER A 93 1.18 10.36 -7.23
C SER A 93 0.32 10.19 -5.97
N THR A 94 0.82 9.40 -5.03
CA THR A 94 0.14 9.05 -3.77
C THR A 94 0.06 10.26 -2.85
N ASP A 95 -1.15 10.65 -2.44
CA ASP A 95 -1.34 11.73 -1.46
C ASP A 95 -0.81 11.32 -0.08
N ALA A 96 -0.08 12.21 0.57
CA ALA A 96 0.48 12.00 1.90
C ALA A 96 0.60 13.30 2.69
N THR A 97 0.83 13.15 3.99
CA THR A 97 1.30 14.22 4.87
C THR A 97 2.79 14.03 5.12
N LEU A 98 3.57 15.07 4.88
CA LEU A 98 4.97 15.12 5.28
C LEU A 98 5.06 15.66 6.72
N THR A 99 5.74 14.91 7.58
CA THR A 99 6.19 15.31 8.93
C THR A 99 7.71 15.38 9.00
N ASN A 100 8.26 15.91 10.08
CA ASN A 100 9.70 15.92 10.33
C ASN A 100 10.06 14.93 11.43
N ASN A 101 11.10 14.14 11.19
CA ASN A 101 11.67 13.22 12.17
C ASN A 101 13.18 13.40 12.29
N ASP A 102 13.69 13.18 13.51
CA ASP A 102 15.10 13.11 13.83
C ASP A 102 15.55 11.64 13.84
N PHE A 103 16.36 11.27 12.85
CA PHE A 103 16.90 9.92 12.66
C PHE A 103 18.24 9.69 13.37
N SER A 104 18.75 10.69 14.08
CA SER A 104 20.06 10.63 14.74
C SER A 104 20.01 9.92 16.09
N GLU A 105 21.16 9.46 16.57
CA GLU A 105 21.27 8.83 17.88
C GLU A 105 20.89 9.82 19.00
N GLY A 106 19.91 9.42 19.82
CA GLY A 106 19.40 10.26 20.91
C GLY A 106 18.43 11.36 20.46
N GLY A 107 18.02 11.35 19.19
CA GLY A 107 16.91 12.15 18.66
C GLY A 107 15.53 11.56 19.01
N ASP A 108 14.49 12.20 18.48
CA ASP A 108 13.08 11.85 18.74
C ASP A 108 12.67 10.49 18.16
N GLY A 109 13.38 9.98 17.13
CA GLY A 109 13.14 8.66 16.55
C GLY A 109 13.39 7.48 17.50
N GLY A 110 14.04 7.72 18.64
CA GLY A 110 14.24 6.73 19.70
C GLY A 110 15.23 5.62 19.32
N ALA A 111 14.77 4.66 18.52
CA ALA A 111 15.51 3.48 18.10
C ALA A 111 16.25 3.68 16.75
N PRO A 112 17.26 2.86 16.43
CA PRO A 112 17.84 2.81 15.10
C PRO A 112 16.78 2.45 14.04
N SER A 113 16.93 2.96 12.82
CA SER A 113 15.95 2.77 11.76
C SER A 113 15.81 1.31 11.32
N GLN A 114 14.57 0.87 11.11
CA GLN A 114 14.24 -0.55 10.96
C GLN A 114 14.86 -1.22 9.72
N CYS A 115 15.16 -0.48 8.65
CA CYS A 115 15.66 -1.09 7.42
C CYS A 115 17.11 -1.59 7.53
N ASP A 116 17.93 -0.94 8.36
CA ASP A 116 19.38 -1.20 8.44
C ASP A 116 19.94 -1.16 9.86
N GLU A 117 19.07 -1.12 10.87
CA GLU A 117 19.43 -1.14 12.30
C GLU A 117 20.44 -0.04 12.66
N SER A 118 20.37 1.11 11.97
CA SER A 118 21.34 2.20 12.09
C SER A 118 20.66 3.55 12.33
N PHE A 119 21.34 4.42 13.07
CA PHE A 119 21.01 5.85 13.09
C PHE A 119 21.55 6.54 11.84
N HIS A 120 20.91 7.62 11.43
CA HIS A 120 21.28 8.38 10.23
C HIS A 120 21.43 9.86 10.56
N ASP A 121 22.27 10.56 9.78
CA ASP A 121 22.39 12.01 9.93
C ASP A 121 21.20 12.72 9.26
N ASN A 122 20.60 13.71 9.91
CA ASN A 122 19.44 14.42 9.36
C ASN A 122 19.76 15.26 8.11
N SER A 123 21.04 15.39 7.73
CA SER A 123 21.47 15.93 6.44
C SER A 123 21.33 14.94 5.28
N GLU A 124 21.08 13.65 5.57
CA GLU A 124 20.77 12.64 4.55
C GLU A 124 19.35 12.81 4.03
N LEU A 125 19.12 12.56 2.74
CA LEU A 125 17.77 12.56 2.15
C LEU A 125 17.07 11.23 2.42
N ILE A 126 16.53 11.10 3.62
CA ILE A 126 15.91 9.87 4.13
C ILE A 126 14.51 10.11 4.69
N VAL A 127 13.70 9.05 4.69
CA VAL A 127 12.33 9.04 5.22
C VAL A 127 11.96 7.75 5.93
N ALA A 128 10.97 7.86 6.83
CA ALA A 128 10.13 6.76 7.29
C ALA A 128 8.79 6.76 6.54
N LEU A 129 8.14 5.61 6.43
CA LEU A 129 6.79 5.48 5.85
C LEU A 129 5.82 4.84 6.85
N SER A 130 4.57 5.28 6.87
CA SER A 130 3.50 4.61 7.62
C SER A 130 3.49 3.10 7.39
N THR A 131 3.09 2.32 8.41
CA THR A 131 3.13 0.85 8.41
C THR A 131 2.65 0.19 7.11
N GLY A 132 1.52 0.63 6.55
CA GLY A 132 0.99 0.04 5.32
C GLY A 132 1.82 0.36 4.07
N TRP A 133 2.46 1.53 4.00
CA TRP A 133 3.38 1.89 2.91
C TRP A 133 4.77 1.29 3.07
N TYR A 134 5.25 1.19 4.31
CA TYR A 134 6.46 0.45 4.67
C TYR A 134 6.37 -1.01 4.23
N ASN A 135 5.18 -1.62 4.44
CA ASN A 135 4.81 -2.94 3.93
C ASN A 135 5.88 -4.00 4.27
N GLY A 136 6.13 -4.16 5.58
CA GLY A 136 7.10 -5.12 6.10
C GLY A 136 8.52 -4.95 5.55
N GLY A 137 8.93 -3.69 5.31
CA GLY A 137 10.25 -3.38 4.78
C GLY A 137 10.41 -3.58 3.27
N SER A 138 9.33 -3.86 2.52
CA SER A 138 9.42 -4.06 1.07
C SER A 138 9.96 -2.83 0.30
N ARG A 139 9.95 -1.64 0.93
CA ARG A 139 10.52 -0.39 0.40
C ARG A 139 11.87 -0.02 1.01
N CYS A 140 12.42 -0.81 1.93
CA CYS A 140 13.71 -0.52 2.54
C CYS A 140 14.81 -0.31 1.50
N GLY A 141 15.57 0.79 1.66
CA GLY A 141 16.64 1.20 0.77
C GLY A 141 16.20 1.68 -0.62
N LYS A 142 14.89 1.65 -0.92
CA LYS A 142 14.35 2.17 -2.18
C LYS A 142 14.19 3.68 -2.11
N MET A 143 14.21 4.28 -3.28
CA MET A 143 14.01 5.72 -3.44
C MET A 143 12.53 6.00 -3.70
N ILE A 144 12.04 7.08 -3.09
CA ILE A 144 10.75 7.67 -3.43
C ILE A 144 10.96 9.12 -3.88
N LYS A 145 10.11 9.59 -4.79
CA LYS A 145 10.06 10.99 -5.18
C LYS A 145 8.92 11.66 -4.43
N ILE A 146 9.23 12.67 -3.63
CA ILE A 146 8.26 13.48 -2.89
C ILE A 146 8.09 14.79 -3.64
N THR A 147 6.85 15.27 -3.78
CA THR A 147 6.52 16.53 -4.45
C THR A 147 5.64 17.38 -3.56
N ALA A 148 6.07 18.60 -3.29
CA ALA A 148 5.34 19.57 -2.48
C ALA A 148 4.41 20.43 -3.33
N SER A 149 3.45 21.08 -2.67
CA SER A 149 2.48 21.99 -3.31
C SER A 149 3.13 23.22 -3.99
N ASN A 150 4.34 23.59 -3.58
CA ASN A 150 5.14 24.64 -4.23
C ASN A 150 5.79 24.19 -5.57
N GLY A 151 5.56 22.93 -5.99
CA GLY A 151 6.07 22.36 -7.23
C GLY A 151 7.49 21.80 -7.15
N ARG A 152 8.16 21.89 -5.99
CA ARG A 152 9.47 21.28 -5.77
C ARG A 152 9.33 19.80 -5.51
N SER A 153 10.36 19.05 -5.91
CA SER A 153 10.47 17.63 -5.63
C SER A 153 11.85 17.27 -5.10
N VAL A 154 11.91 16.23 -4.29
CA VAL A 154 13.14 15.61 -3.81
C VAL A 154 13.03 14.10 -3.91
N VAL A 155 14.16 13.43 -4.16
CA VAL A 155 14.24 11.97 -4.09
C VAL A 155 14.90 11.60 -2.77
N ALA A 156 14.27 10.73 -1.99
CA ALA A 156 14.72 10.33 -0.67
C ALA A 156 14.66 8.80 -0.50
N LYS A 157 15.58 8.25 0.30
CA LYS A 157 15.69 6.82 0.59
C LYS A 157 14.79 6.45 1.78
N VAL A 158 14.00 5.40 1.64
CA VAL A 158 13.24 4.83 2.76
C VAL A 158 14.19 4.05 3.67
N VAL A 159 14.29 4.48 4.93
CA VAL A 159 15.13 3.84 5.94
C VAL A 159 14.34 3.27 7.11
N ASP A 160 13.08 3.67 7.27
CA ASP A 160 12.35 3.35 8.50
C ASP A 160 10.84 3.19 8.31
N GLN A 161 10.20 2.73 9.37
CA GLN A 161 8.76 2.67 9.55
C GLN A 161 8.31 3.78 10.50
N CYS A 162 7.28 4.54 10.10
CA CYS A 162 6.48 5.33 11.04
C CYS A 162 5.36 4.42 11.56
N ASP A 163 5.51 3.91 12.78
CA ASP A 163 4.62 2.86 13.31
C ASP A 163 3.22 3.41 13.61
N SER A 164 2.24 3.04 12.77
CA SER A 164 0.84 3.41 12.95
C SER A 164 0.03 2.41 13.79
N VAL A 165 0.67 1.41 14.38
CA VAL A 165 0.04 0.40 15.25
C VAL A 165 0.43 0.64 16.69
N ASN A 166 1.71 0.81 16.98
CA ASN A 166 2.23 0.96 18.34
C ASN A 166 2.59 2.40 18.67
N GLY A 167 2.76 2.68 19.97
CA GLY A 167 3.01 4.02 20.49
C GLY A 167 2.78 4.06 21.99
N CYS A 168 2.99 5.23 22.59
CA CYS A 168 2.63 5.54 23.98
C CYS A 168 3.31 4.64 25.01
N ASP A 169 4.46 4.09 24.64
CA ASP A 169 5.33 3.27 25.46
C ASP A 169 6.74 3.87 25.47
N ALA A 170 7.66 3.22 26.20
CA ALA A 170 9.02 3.71 26.32
C ALA A 170 9.83 3.59 25.02
N GLU A 171 9.47 2.66 24.14
CA GLU A 171 10.15 2.46 22.84
C GLU A 171 9.85 3.63 21.90
N HIS A 172 8.62 4.14 21.94
CA HIS A 172 8.16 5.27 21.14
C HIS A 172 8.27 6.61 21.87
N ALA A 173 9.10 6.72 22.92
CA ALA A 173 9.26 7.93 23.74
C ALA A 173 7.93 8.51 24.30
N GLY A 174 6.90 7.68 24.44
CA GLY A 174 5.56 8.07 24.86
C GLY A 174 4.73 8.80 23.79
N LEU A 175 5.22 8.89 22.54
CA LEU A 175 4.52 9.50 21.41
C LEU A 175 3.37 8.61 20.91
N PRO A 176 2.26 9.19 20.42
CA PRO A 176 1.14 8.43 19.86
C PRO A 176 1.54 7.64 18.60
N PRO A 177 0.74 6.63 18.21
CA PRO A 177 0.95 5.93 16.95
C PRO A 177 0.87 6.91 15.78
N CYS A 178 1.66 6.61 14.75
CA CYS A 178 1.70 7.36 13.51
C CYS A 178 0.34 7.34 12.78
N GLU A 179 0.07 8.36 11.97
CA GLU A 179 -1.05 8.32 11.02
C GLU A 179 -0.73 7.35 9.86
N ASN A 180 -1.74 6.90 9.13
CA ASN A 180 -1.58 5.87 8.10
C ASN A 180 -1.14 6.40 6.73
N ASN A 181 -0.94 7.70 6.60
CA ASN A 181 -0.62 8.38 5.34
C ASN A 181 0.58 9.35 5.48
N ILE A 182 1.55 8.98 6.31
CA ILE A 182 2.74 9.77 6.63
C ILE A 182 3.95 9.36 5.78
N VAL A 183 4.61 10.38 5.24
CA VAL A 183 6.02 10.33 4.87
C VAL A 183 6.76 11.14 5.94
N ASP A 184 7.61 10.50 6.73
CA ASP A 184 8.29 11.18 7.83
C ASP A 184 9.72 11.52 7.44
N GLY A 185 9.98 12.80 7.17
CA GLY A 185 11.19 13.25 6.49
C GLY A 185 12.23 13.87 7.40
N SER A 186 13.50 13.56 7.11
CA SER A 186 14.66 14.25 7.68
C SER A 186 14.71 15.75 7.37
N ASP A 187 15.54 16.49 8.09
CA ASP A 187 15.75 17.93 7.88
C ASP A 187 16.17 18.27 6.45
N ALA A 188 16.97 17.41 5.81
CA ALA A 188 17.39 17.60 4.43
C ALA A 188 16.23 17.48 3.43
N VAL A 189 15.24 16.60 3.70
CA VAL A 189 14.04 16.47 2.85
C VAL A 189 13.23 17.76 2.87
N TRP A 190 12.98 18.30 4.07
CA TRP A 190 12.29 19.58 4.25
C TRP A 190 13.04 20.74 3.59
N SER A 191 14.36 20.79 3.79
CA SER A 191 15.23 21.82 3.21
C SER A 191 15.24 21.78 1.68
N ALA A 192 15.33 20.59 1.07
CA ALA A 192 15.34 20.40 -0.38
C ALA A 192 13.99 20.79 -1.03
N LEU A 193 12.89 20.59 -0.31
CA LEU A 193 11.57 21.03 -0.72
C LEU A 193 11.33 22.53 -0.47
N GLU A 194 12.26 23.23 0.18
CA GLU A 194 12.13 24.61 0.64
C GLU A 194 10.86 24.83 1.47
N LEU A 195 10.64 23.93 2.43
CA LEU A 195 9.53 23.99 3.37
C LEU A 195 10.05 24.34 4.77
N ASP A 196 9.27 25.10 5.51
CA ASP A 196 9.51 25.37 6.92
C ASP A 196 9.07 24.14 7.73
N LYS A 197 9.96 23.50 8.49
CA LYS A 197 9.59 22.33 9.31
C LYS A 197 8.81 22.70 10.57
N ASP A 198 8.84 23.97 10.99
CA ASP A 198 8.18 24.43 12.21
C ASP A 198 6.63 24.49 12.07
N VAL A 199 6.09 24.39 10.85
CA VAL A 199 4.64 24.15 10.64
C VAL A 199 4.22 22.71 10.98
N GLY A 200 5.18 21.79 11.10
CA GLY A 200 4.98 20.42 11.59
C GLY A 200 4.39 19.43 10.59
N LYS A 201 3.34 19.83 9.84
CA LYS A 201 2.64 18.97 8.86
C LYS A 201 2.32 19.72 7.59
N VAL A 202 2.62 19.11 6.44
CA VAL A 202 2.31 19.67 5.11
C VAL A 202 1.85 18.59 4.15
N ALA A 203 0.90 18.92 3.27
CA ALA A 203 0.44 18.00 2.23
C ALA A 203 1.49 17.87 1.11
N VAL A 204 1.76 16.64 0.70
CA VAL A 204 2.67 16.28 -0.39
C VAL A 204 2.07 15.15 -1.23
N THR A 205 2.66 14.88 -2.38
CA THR A 205 2.47 13.61 -3.08
C THR A 205 3.78 12.84 -3.17
N TRP A 206 3.72 11.52 -3.28
CA TRP A 206 4.91 10.69 -3.51
C TRP A 206 4.68 9.51 -4.45
N SER A 207 5.75 9.02 -5.03
CA SER A 207 5.77 7.77 -5.81
C SER A 207 7.10 7.05 -5.68
N ASP A 208 7.10 5.74 -5.96
CA ASP A 208 8.33 4.96 -6.12
C ASP A 208 9.18 5.58 -7.27
N ALA A 209 10.49 5.75 -7.06
CA ALA A 209 11.41 6.44 -7.98
C ALA A 209 12.38 5.51 -8.71
#